data_AF-A0A0D2CDJ0-F1
#
_entry.id   AF-A0A0D2CDJ0-F1
#
_cell.length_a   1.000
_cell.length_b   1.000
_cell.length_c   1.000
_cell.angle_alpha   90.00
_cell.angle_beta   90.00
_cell.angle_gamma   90.00
#
_symmetry.space_group_name_H-M   'P 1'
#
loop_
_entity.id
_entity.type
_entity.pdbx_description
1 polymer ?
#
loop_
_entity_poly.entity_id
_entity_poly.type
_entity_poly.pdbx_seq_one_letter_code
_entity_poly.pdbx_strand_id
1 'polypeptide(L)'
;MQRALVSVKPLLRRAAPCNGPQLRSLPRLPARVSRRCFVNTPTLAAGPRGRKPGTKIKIVTIDDKIAESFTLNEKIETRYVQEKTPDNKLSEPKPLAQLLREIDRSESYVLQLSKPGDGNHAIVQVVQRKDLIQRINSKETAARQSQLAQKEKKPKQIELNWAISGNDLQLKMKQLEDFLRKGKKVELLLAARKYQRKATQQEAEELLRTVQEKLQEIGATEVVPMQGAFPRQATITAKIP
;
A
#
# COMPACT_ATOMS: atom_id res chain seq x y z
N MET A 1 -75.02 7.55 5.34
CA MET A 1 -74.08 7.04 4.32
C MET A 1 -73.86 5.56 4.58
N GLN A 2 -74.33 4.71 3.66
CA GLN A 2 -74.44 3.27 3.87
C GLN A 2 -73.08 2.58 3.67
N ARG A 3 -72.71 1.72 4.62
CA ARG A 3 -71.49 0.90 4.64
C ARG A 3 -71.68 -0.33 3.76
N ALA A 4 -70.86 -0.50 2.73
CA ALA A 4 -70.78 -1.72 1.95
C ALA A 4 -69.75 -2.68 2.58
N LEU A 5 -70.22 -3.85 3.02
CA LEU A 5 -69.41 -4.98 3.46
C LEU A 5 -69.09 -5.85 2.25
N VAL A 6 -67.81 -5.95 1.88
CA VAL A 6 -67.34 -6.89 0.84
C VAL A 6 -66.86 -8.16 1.54
N SER A 7 -67.63 -9.23 1.39
CA SER A 7 -67.25 -10.59 1.82
C SER A 7 -66.34 -11.23 0.77
N VAL A 8 -65.15 -11.69 1.18
CA VAL A 8 -64.26 -12.50 0.32
C VAL A 8 -64.35 -13.94 0.79
N LYS A 9 -64.95 -14.80 -0.03
CA LYS A 9 -65.01 -16.26 0.17
C LYS A 9 -63.68 -16.88 -0.30
N PRO A 10 -63.03 -17.76 0.47
CA PRO A 10 -61.87 -18.51 -0.01
C PRO A 10 -62.32 -19.69 -0.88
N LEU A 11 -61.84 -19.73 -2.13
CA LEU A 11 -62.00 -20.89 -3.01
C LEU A 11 -61.04 -22.01 -2.59
N LEU A 12 -61.61 -23.03 -1.94
CA LEU A 12 -61.03 -24.35 -1.75
C LEU A 12 -60.70 -24.96 -3.12
N ARG A 13 -59.41 -25.13 -3.42
CA ARG A 13 -58.98 -25.93 -4.58
C ARG A 13 -58.81 -27.39 -4.16
N ARG A 14 -59.78 -28.17 -4.61
CA ARG A 14 -59.93 -29.62 -4.56
C ARG A 14 -58.69 -30.32 -5.15
N ALA A 15 -58.04 -31.19 -4.39
CA ALA A 15 -56.99 -32.08 -4.87
C ALA A 15 -57.62 -33.21 -5.71
N ALA A 16 -57.09 -33.44 -6.91
CA ALA A 16 -57.46 -34.57 -7.75
C ALA A 16 -56.60 -35.81 -7.41
N PRO A 17 -57.18 -37.02 -7.34
CA PRO A 17 -56.42 -38.25 -7.18
C PRO A 17 -55.96 -38.74 -8.55
N CYS A 18 -54.65 -38.84 -8.77
CA CYS A 18 -54.08 -39.55 -9.91
C CYS A 18 -53.42 -40.84 -9.40
N ASN A 19 -54.04 -41.96 -9.77
CA ASN A 19 -53.58 -43.32 -9.52
C ASN A 19 -52.23 -43.56 -10.20
N GLY A 20 -51.24 -44.00 -9.41
CA GLY A 20 -49.95 -44.47 -9.93
C GLY A 20 -50.03 -45.91 -10.46
N PRO A 21 -49.21 -46.28 -11.46
CA PRO A 21 -49.04 -47.68 -11.85
C PRO A 21 -48.10 -48.41 -10.88
N GLN A 22 -48.50 -49.63 -10.51
CA GLN A 22 -47.72 -50.55 -9.67
C GLN A 22 -46.42 -50.97 -10.36
N LEU A 23 -45.29 -50.71 -9.69
CA LEU A 23 -44.00 -51.30 -10.03
C LEU A 23 -43.52 -52.21 -8.89
N ARG A 24 -43.61 -53.51 -9.19
CA ARG A 24 -42.79 -54.65 -8.77
C ARG A 24 -41.98 -54.52 -7.47
N SER A 25 -42.35 -55.40 -6.55
CA SER A 25 -41.63 -55.80 -5.34
C SER A 25 -40.19 -56.27 -5.59
N LEU A 26 -39.23 -55.68 -4.87
CA LEU A 26 -37.89 -56.20 -4.59
C LEU A 26 -37.47 -55.82 -3.15
N PRO A 27 -36.50 -56.55 -2.54
CA PRO A 27 -36.58 -56.94 -1.13
C PRO A 27 -36.09 -55.89 -0.12
N ARG A 28 -36.63 -56.03 1.10
CA ARG A 28 -36.26 -55.28 2.32
C ARG A 28 -34.77 -55.43 2.63
N LEU A 29 -34.05 -54.31 2.62
CA LEU A 29 -32.79 -54.14 3.35
C LEU A 29 -33.03 -53.25 4.58
N PRO A 30 -32.37 -53.51 5.72
CA PRO A 30 -32.64 -52.82 6.97
C PRO A 30 -32.24 -51.35 6.88
N ALA A 31 -33.19 -50.47 7.20
CA ALA A 31 -33.01 -49.04 7.29
C ALA A 31 -32.07 -48.68 8.44
N ARG A 32 -30.77 -48.53 8.14
CA ARG A 32 -29.90 -47.67 8.96
C ARG A 32 -30.33 -46.22 8.69
N VAL A 33 -31.16 -45.70 9.58
CA VAL A 33 -31.48 -44.27 9.68
C VAL A 33 -30.18 -43.52 9.95
N SER A 34 -29.47 -43.13 8.89
CA SER A 34 -28.41 -42.14 8.98
C SER A 34 -29.11 -40.81 9.23
N ARG A 35 -29.18 -40.42 10.50
CA ARG A 35 -29.54 -39.06 10.90
C ARG A 35 -28.55 -38.12 10.20
N ARG A 36 -28.96 -37.50 9.10
CA ARG A 36 -28.28 -36.33 8.57
C ARG A 36 -28.50 -35.22 9.59
N CYS A 37 -27.55 -35.06 10.49
CA CYS A 37 -27.44 -33.89 11.34
C CYS A 37 -27.15 -32.71 10.40
N PHE A 38 -28.16 -31.90 10.09
CA PHE A 38 -27.92 -30.55 9.58
C PHE A 38 -27.30 -29.75 10.72
N VAL A 39 -25.97 -29.72 10.76
CA VAL A 39 -25.23 -28.86 11.68
C VAL A 39 -25.26 -27.45 11.10
N ASN A 40 -26.35 -26.72 11.34
CA ASN A 40 -26.41 -25.28 11.11
C ASN A 40 -25.64 -24.59 12.24
N THR A 41 -24.32 -24.71 12.23
CA THR A 41 -23.45 -23.73 12.88
C THR A 41 -22.48 -23.25 11.82
N PRO A 42 -22.37 -21.93 11.57
CA PRO A 42 -21.24 -21.39 10.85
C PRO A 42 -20.04 -21.57 11.77
N THR A 43 -19.45 -22.76 11.78
CA THR A 43 -18.10 -22.92 12.28
C THR A 43 -17.29 -22.01 11.38
N LEU A 44 -16.71 -20.94 11.96
CA LEU A 44 -15.64 -20.17 11.36
C LEU A 44 -14.46 -21.13 11.19
N ALA A 45 -14.57 -22.04 10.23
CA ALA A 45 -13.45 -22.74 9.64
C ALA A 45 -12.71 -21.68 8.84
N ALA A 46 -11.97 -20.85 9.56
CA ALA A 46 -10.70 -20.36 9.07
C ALA A 46 -9.86 -21.61 8.81
N GLY A 47 -10.09 -22.26 7.67
CA GLY A 47 -9.14 -23.21 7.13
C GLY A 47 -7.78 -22.53 7.15
N PRO A 48 -6.68 -23.27 7.38
CA PRO A 48 -5.36 -22.70 7.37
C PRO A 48 -5.09 -22.18 5.96
N ARG A 49 -5.51 -20.94 5.67
CA ARG A 49 -4.99 -20.16 4.56
C ARG A 49 -3.52 -20.17 4.84
N GLY A 50 -2.74 -20.82 3.97
CA GLY A 50 -1.30 -20.86 4.06
C GLY A 50 -0.81 -19.43 4.27
N ARG A 51 -0.56 -19.07 5.53
CA ARG A 51 0.23 -17.90 5.87
C ARG A 51 1.55 -18.24 5.22
N LYS A 52 1.86 -17.57 4.10
CA LYS A 52 3.24 -17.45 3.63
C LYS A 52 4.09 -17.29 4.89
N PRO A 53 5.14 -18.10 5.08
CA PRO A 53 5.90 -18.11 6.33
C PRO A 53 6.20 -16.65 6.68
N GLY A 54 5.54 -16.17 7.74
CA GLY A 54 5.50 -14.76 8.03
C GLY A 54 6.93 -14.29 8.21
N THR A 55 7.33 -13.27 7.45
CA THR A 55 8.61 -12.60 7.65
C THR A 55 8.69 -12.30 9.15
N LYS A 56 9.66 -12.92 9.84
CA LYS A 56 9.79 -12.80 11.29
C LYS A 56 9.92 -11.30 11.60
N ILE A 57 8.92 -10.71 12.24
CA ILE A 57 8.96 -9.30 12.65
C ILE A 57 10.06 -9.21 13.70
N LYS A 58 11.21 -8.64 13.34
CA LYS A 58 12.27 -8.33 14.29
C LYS A 58 11.87 -7.05 15.00
N ILE A 59 11.66 -7.14 16.31
CA ILE A 59 11.49 -5.95 17.16
C ILE A 59 12.87 -5.31 17.24
N VAL A 60 13.05 -4.17 16.58
CA VAL A 60 14.31 -3.41 16.61
C VAL A 60 14.21 -2.39 17.75
N THR A 61 15.07 -2.52 18.75
CA THR A 61 15.14 -1.60 19.88
C THR A 61 15.81 -0.30 19.47
N ILE A 62 15.57 0.78 20.22
CA ILE A 62 16.25 2.06 19.99
C ILE A 62 17.77 1.89 20.09
N ASP A 63 18.25 1.09 21.05
CA ASP A 63 19.68 0.84 21.23
C ASP A 63 20.29 0.05 20.05
N ASP A 64 19.56 -0.89 19.46
CA ASP A 64 19.97 -1.59 18.23
C ASP A 64 20.13 -0.59 17.07
N LYS A 65 19.17 0.34 16.92
CA LYS A 65 19.26 1.40 15.91
C LYS A 65 20.46 2.31 16.14
N ILE A 66 20.77 2.64 17.40
CA ILE A 66 21.93 3.45 17.77
C ILE A 66 23.22 2.73 17.38
N ALA A 67 23.34 1.44 17.73
CA ALA A 67 24.52 0.62 17.43
C ALA A 67 24.72 0.35 15.92
N GLU A 68 23.64 0.30 15.14
CA GLU A 68 23.68 0.15 13.69
C GLU A 68 24.02 1.47 12.97
N SER A 69 23.44 2.59 13.43
CA SER A 69 23.58 3.90 12.77
C SER A 69 24.94 4.58 13.01
N PHE A 70 25.59 4.28 14.13
CA PHE A 70 26.80 4.96 14.56
C PHE A 70 27.91 3.97 14.96
N THR A 71 29.17 4.41 14.80
CA THR A 71 30.34 3.70 15.34
C THR A 71 30.63 4.26 16.73
N LEU A 72 30.35 3.46 17.77
CA LEU A 72 30.37 3.89 19.17
C LEU A 72 31.33 3.04 20.01
N ASN A 73 31.91 3.65 21.04
CA ASN A 73 32.65 3.00 22.12
C ASN A 73 33.70 1.98 21.59
N GLU A 74 33.53 0.69 21.94
CA GLU A 74 34.44 -0.41 21.58
C GLU A 74 34.41 -0.76 20.09
N LYS A 75 33.40 -0.29 19.35
CA LYS A 75 33.34 -0.46 17.88
C LYS A 75 34.35 0.44 17.16
N ILE A 76 34.98 1.37 17.87
CA ILE A 76 36.03 2.23 17.33
C ILE A 76 37.34 1.43 17.30
N GLU A 77 37.85 1.20 16.09
CA GLU A 77 39.02 0.33 15.86
C GLU A 77 40.36 0.94 16.31
N THR A 78 40.40 2.26 16.54
CA THR A 78 41.64 3.00 16.82
C THR A 78 42.03 2.98 18.29
N ARG A 79 43.32 2.82 18.56
CA ARG A 79 43.88 2.89 19.92
C ARG A 79 43.88 4.30 20.51
N TYR A 80 44.20 5.29 19.68
CA TYR A 80 44.26 6.70 20.05
C TYR A 80 43.11 7.47 19.44
N VAL A 81 42.56 8.43 20.19
CA VAL A 81 41.45 9.26 19.77
C VAL A 81 41.68 10.71 20.18
N GLN A 82 41.19 11.63 19.37
CA GLN A 82 41.15 13.06 19.69
C GLN A 82 39.71 13.45 19.97
N GLU A 83 39.45 13.98 21.16
CA GLU A 83 38.12 14.42 21.53
C GLU A 83 37.84 15.80 20.96
N LYS A 84 36.68 15.95 20.32
CA LYS A 84 36.13 17.24 19.92
C LYS A 84 35.34 17.84 21.09
N THR A 85 35.92 18.84 21.72
CA THR A 85 35.27 19.66 22.76
C THR A 85 34.05 20.39 22.16
N PRO A 86 33.01 20.73 22.95
CA PRO A 86 31.88 21.56 22.50
C PRO A 86 32.30 22.86 21.80
N ASP A 87 33.46 23.42 22.15
CA ASP A 87 34.05 24.62 21.54
C ASP A 87 34.62 24.38 20.12
N ASN A 88 34.41 23.20 19.54
CA ASN A 88 34.98 22.73 18.27
C ASN A 88 36.52 22.64 18.23
N LYS A 89 37.17 22.71 19.39
CA LYS A 89 38.61 22.47 19.51
C LYS A 89 38.88 20.97 19.61
N LEU A 90 39.99 20.54 19.02
CA LEU A 90 40.49 19.17 19.12
C LEU A 90 41.44 19.09 20.30
N SER A 91 41.21 18.12 21.18
CA SER A 91 42.12 17.82 22.28
C SER A 91 43.34 17.02 21.80
N GLU A 92 44.34 16.91 22.67
CA GLU A 92 45.50 16.07 22.42
C GLU A 92 45.08 14.59 22.26
N PRO A 93 45.82 13.80 21.44
CA PRO A 93 45.54 12.38 21.30
C PRO A 93 45.60 11.65 22.64
N LYS A 94 44.48 11.07 23.06
CA LYS A 94 44.37 10.25 24.27
C LYS A 94 44.04 8.80 23.91
N PRO A 95 44.42 7.81 24.72
CA PRO A 95 44.03 6.43 24.48
C PRO A 95 42.52 6.26 24.69
N LEU A 96 41.85 5.55 23.78
CA LEU A 96 40.40 5.32 23.83
C LEU A 96 39.96 4.68 25.16
N ALA A 97 40.76 3.75 25.67
CA ALA A 97 40.48 3.07 26.94
C ALA A 97 40.44 4.04 28.14
N GLN A 98 41.23 5.11 28.11
CA GLN A 98 41.20 6.13 29.16
C GLN A 98 39.91 6.95 29.07
N LEU A 99 39.57 7.40 27.86
CA LEU A 99 38.33 8.16 27.62
C LEU A 99 37.07 7.37 28.03
N LEU A 100 37.02 6.07 27.70
CA LEU A 100 35.92 5.18 28.09
C LEU A 100 35.86 4.84 29.59
N ARG A 101 36.90 5.15 30.36
CA ARG A 101 36.90 5.03 31.83
C ARG A 101 36.48 6.33 32.50
N GLU A 102 36.75 7.47 31.87
CA GLU A 102 36.40 8.80 32.38
C GLU A 102 34.89 9.10 32.25
N ILE A 103 34.21 8.46 31.29
CA ILE A 103 32.81 8.74 30.95
C ILE A 103 31.84 7.76 31.61
N ASP A 104 30.67 8.28 32.00
CA ASP A 104 29.53 7.48 32.42
C ASP A 104 28.88 6.71 31.25
N ARG A 105 29.19 5.42 31.18
CA ARG A 105 28.74 4.50 30.10
C ARG A 105 27.23 4.31 30.01
N SER A 106 26.49 4.67 31.06
CA SER A 106 25.03 4.55 31.13
C SER A 106 24.33 5.67 30.35
N GLU A 107 24.89 6.87 30.35
CA GLU A 107 24.23 8.06 29.79
C GLU A 107 24.95 8.62 28.57
N SER A 108 26.25 8.37 28.45
CA SER A 108 27.12 8.97 27.46
C SER A 108 27.82 7.91 26.61
N TYR A 109 27.98 8.24 25.33
CA TYR A 109 28.66 7.42 24.33
C TYR A 109 29.78 8.22 23.68
N VAL A 110 30.87 7.52 23.34
CA VAL A 110 31.93 8.06 22.50
C VAL A 110 31.56 7.79 21.05
N LEU A 111 31.21 8.84 20.32
CA LEU A 111 30.83 8.79 18.91
C LEU A 111 32.03 9.11 18.02
N GLN A 112 32.35 8.21 17.10
CA GLN A 112 33.33 8.50 16.06
C GLN A 112 32.72 9.42 14.98
N LEU A 113 33.34 10.58 14.77
CA LEU A 113 32.92 11.54 13.75
C LEU A 113 33.61 11.32 12.40
N SER A 114 34.89 10.95 12.43
CA SER A 114 35.68 10.66 11.23
C SER A 114 36.36 9.30 11.34
N LYS A 115 36.55 8.65 10.20
CA LYS A 115 37.43 7.48 10.11
C LYS A 115 38.87 7.92 10.46
N PRO A 116 39.71 7.02 11.01
CA PRO A 116 41.13 7.32 11.15
C PRO A 116 41.71 7.73 9.80
N GLY A 117 42.37 8.89 9.77
CA GLY A 117 43.24 9.25 8.66
C GLY A 117 44.61 8.58 8.80
N ASP A 118 45.60 9.10 8.08
CA ASP A 118 46.97 8.56 8.04
C ASP A 118 47.70 8.52 9.40
N GLY A 119 47.17 9.23 10.42
CA GLY A 119 47.78 9.38 11.74
C GLY A 119 47.39 8.34 12.80
N ASN A 120 46.71 7.24 12.46
CA ASN A 120 46.28 6.19 13.40
C ASN A 120 45.40 6.68 14.58
N HIS A 121 44.79 7.86 14.48
CA HIS A 121 43.87 8.42 15.46
C HIS A 121 42.54 8.81 14.82
N ALA A 122 41.44 8.53 15.51
CA ALA A 122 40.10 8.95 15.10
C ALA A 122 39.65 10.19 15.88
N ILE A 123 38.86 11.05 15.22
CA ILE A 123 38.20 12.17 15.90
C ILE A 123 36.89 11.66 16.49
N VAL A 124 36.75 11.81 17.80
CA VAL A 124 35.59 11.37 18.56
C VAL A 124 34.90 12.53 19.26
N GLN A 125 33.63 12.35 19.57
CA GLN A 125 32.83 13.30 20.35
C GLN A 125 32.07 12.54 21.43
N VAL A 126 32.12 13.04 22.66
CA VAL A 126 31.27 12.52 23.74
C VAL A 126 29.87 13.10 23.55
N VAL A 127 28.88 12.22 23.43
CA VAL A 127 27.49 12.58 23.18
C VAL A 127 26.57 11.83 24.13
N GLN A 128 25.49 12.48 24.57
CA GLN A 128 24.50 11.83 25.42
C GLN A 128 23.60 10.89 24.61
N ARG A 129 23.09 9.85 25.26
CA ARG A 129 22.12 8.91 24.68
C ARG A 129 20.89 9.64 24.11
N LYS A 130 20.39 10.65 24.83
CA LYS A 130 19.21 11.45 24.43
C LYS A 130 19.43 12.15 23.09
N ASP A 131 20.62 12.72 22.88
CA ASP A 131 20.95 13.41 21.64
C ASP A 131 21.01 12.46 20.44
N LEU A 132 21.56 11.25 20.64
CA LEU A 132 21.59 10.23 19.61
C LEU A 132 20.17 9.79 19.21
N ILE A 133 19.29 9.60 20.19
CA ILE A 133 17.88 9.27 19.96
C ILE A 133 17.20 10.40 19.16
N GLN A 134 17.40 11.65 19.54
CA GLN A 134 16.84 12.80 18.83
C GLN A 134 17.36 12.91 17.39
N ARG A 135 18.65 12.64 17.16
CA ARG A 135 19.25 12.61 15.82
C ARG A 135 18.65 11.49 14.97
N ILE A 136 18.41 10.31 15.53
CA ILE A 136 17.77 9.20 14.80
C ILE A 136 16.32 9.55 14.46
N ASN A 137 15.55 10.01 15.45
CA ASN A 137 14.14 10.34 15.26
C ASN A 137 13.95 11.46 14.23
N SER A 138 14.76 12.52 14.29
CA SER A 138 14.71 13.64 13.33
C SER A 138 15.08 13.20 11.91
N LYS A 139 16.09 12.33 11.75
CA LYS A 139 16.41 11.74 10.44
C LYS A 139 15.28 10.86 9.93
N GLU A 140 14.68 10.05 10.79
CA GLU A 140 13.59 9.15 10.42
C GLU A 140 12.32 9.93 10.04
N THR A 141 11.97 10.99 10.78
CA THR A 141 10.83 11.85 10.43
C THR A 141 11.07 12.62 9.14
N ALA A 142 12.27 13.18 8.95
CA ALA A 142 12.64 13.87 7.70
C ALA A 142 12.62 12.91 6.51
N ALA A 143 13.14 11.69 6.66
CA ALA A 143 13.08 10.66 5.63
C ALA A 143 11.65 10.22 5.32
N ARG A 144 10.79 10.09 6.33
CA ARG A 144 9.36 9.78 6.12
C ARG A 144 8.66 10.93 5.38
N GLN A 145 8.88 12.18 5.79
CA GLN A 145 8.28 13.35 5.12
C GLN A 145 8.74 13.48 3.68
N SER A 146 10.04 13.29 3.40
CA SER A 146 10.56 13.34 2.03
C SER A 146 9.99 12.21 1.17
N GLN A 147 9.85 11.00 1.72
CA GLN A 147 9.20 9.89 1.03
C GLN A 147 7.71 10.14 0.76
N LEU A 148 6.99 10.76 1.70
CA LEU A 148 5.59 11.14 1.49
C LEU A 148 5.47 12.20 0.39
N ALA A 149 6.29 13.25 0.44
CA ALA A 149 6.34 14.27 -0.59
C ALA A 149 6.71 13.70 -1.97
N GLN A 150 7.65 12.75 -2.03
CA GLN A 150 7.98 12.04 -3.27
C GLN A 150 6.81 11.19 -3.79
N LYS A 151 6.07 10.50 -2.90
CA LYS A 151 4.87 9.73 -3.27
C LYS A 151 3.75 10.62 -3.79
N GLU A 152 3.64 11.84 -3.29
CA GLU A 152 2.66 12.84 -3.76
C GLU A 152 3.04 13.43 -5.12
N LYS A 153 4.33 13.68 -5.35
CA LYS A 153 4.86 14.15 -6.64
C LYS A 153 4.79 13.09 -7.75
N LYS A 154 4.76 11.81 -7.40
CA LYS A 154 4.70 10.72 -8.39
C LYS A 154 3.37 10.77 -9.16
N PRO A 155 3.39 10.80 -10.50
CA PRO A 155 2.18 10.83 -11.30
C PRO A 155 1.35 9.56 -11.07
N LYS A 156 0.02 9.73 -11.04
CA LYS A 156 -0.93 8.62 -10.98
C LYS A 156 -1.24 8.18 -12.40
N GLN A 157 -1.00 6.91 -12.69
CA GLN A 157 -1.34 6.35 -13.98
C GLN A 157 -2.75 5.75 -13.92
N ILE A 158 -3.59 6.10 -14.89
CA ILE A 158 -4.89 5.47 -15.12
C ILE A 158 -4.84 4.82 -16.49
N GLU A 159 -5.02 3.51 -16.51
CA GLU A 159 -5.11 2.75 -17.76
C GLU A 159 -6.56 2.68 -18.23
N LEU A 160 -6.75 2.98 -19.51
CA LEU A 160 -8.00 2.96 -20.26
C LEU A 160 -7.81 2.05 -21.48
N ASN A 161 -8.84 1.24 -21.75
CA ASN A 161 -8.90 0.47 -23.00
C ASN A 161 -9.59 1.31 -24.08
N TRP A 162 -9.19 1.16 -25.34
CA TRP A 162 -9.89 1.81 -26.46
C TRP A 162 -11.34 1.33 -26.59
N ALA A 163 -11.59 0.04 -26.34
CA ALA A 163 -12.92 -0.55 -26.36
C ALA A 163 -13.54 -0.64 -24.93
N ILE A 164 -13.55 0.48 -24.20
CA ILE A 164 -14.13 0.57 -22.85
C ILE A 164 -15.66 0.71 -22.92
N SER A 165 -16.38 0.18 -21.93
CA SER A 165 -17.83 0.41 -21.81
C SER A 165 -18.12 1.77 -21.17
N GLY A 166 -19.27 2.37 -21.49
CA GLY A 166 -19.65 3.69 -20.97
C GLY A 166 -19.67 3.78 -19.43
N ASN A 167 -20.10 2.71 -18.74
CA ASN A 167 -20.11 2.67 -17.28
C ASN A 167 -18.69 2.66 -16.67
N ASP A 168 -17.76 1.88 -17.25
CA ASP A 168 -16.37 1.85 -16.77
C ASP A 168 -15.67 3.18 -17.08
N LEU A 169 -15.98 3.79 -18.23
CA LEU A 169 -15.50 5.12 -18.59
C LEU A 169 -15.91 6.16 -17.53
N GLN A 170 -17.18 6.18 -17.11
CA GLN A 170 -17.66 7.11 -16.08
C GLN A 170 -16.91 6.94 -14.75
N LEU A 171 -16.68 5.70 -14.31
CA LEU A 171 -15.94 5.44 -13.07
C LEU A 171 -14.49 5.93 -13.16
N LYS A 172 -13.85 5.74 -14.32
CA LYS A 172 -12.48 6.20 -14.58
C LYS A 172 -12.38 7.71 -14.68
N MET A 173 -13.38 8.38 -15.27
CA MET A 173 -13.45 9.85 -15.31
C MET A 173 -13.63 10.45 -13.92
N LYS A 174 -14.47 9.84 -13.07
CA LYS A 174 -14.59 10.25 -11.66
C LYS A 174 -13.28 10.06 -10.89
N GLN A 175 -12.58 8.96 -11.13
CA GLN A 175 -11.27 8.71 -10.54
C GLN A 175 -10.21 9.74 -11.00
N LEU A 176 -10.23 10.09 -12.29
CA LEU A 176 -9.39 11.14 -12.87
C LEU A 176 -9.66 12.49 -12.19
N GLU A 177 -10.93 12.87 -12.09
CA GLU A 177 -11.37 14.08 -11.40
C GLU A 177 -10.90 14.11 -9.94
N ASP A 178 -11.08 13.02 -9.19
CA ASP A 178 -10.64 12.91 -7.80
C ASP A 178 -9.12 13.08 -7.63
N PHE A 179 -8.31 12.63 -8.60
CA PHE A 179 -6.87 12.80 -8.56
C PHE A 179 -6.44 14.22 -8.92
N LEU A 180 -7.07 14.80 -9.94
CA LEU A 180 -6.81 16.17 -10.37
C LEU A 180 -7.21 17.18 -9.29
N ARG A 181 -8.39 17.02 -8.66
CA ARG A 181 -8.84 17.83 -7.51
C ARG A 181 -7.90 17.76 -6.31
N LYS A 182 -7.17 16.64 -6.13
CA LYS A 182 -6.12 16.48 -5.11
C LYS A 182 -4.77 17.11 -5.51
N GLY A 183 -4.71 17.81 -6.65
CA GLY A 183 -3.50 18.44 -7.17
C GLY A 183 -2.48 17.45 -7.74
N LYS A 184 -2.87 16.21 -8.01
CA LYS A 184 -1.95 15.18 -8.53
C LYS A 184 -1.83 15.28 -10.03
N LYS A 185 -0.62 15.02 -10.53
CA LYS A 185 -0.38 14.80 -11.96
C LYS A 185 -0.95 13.44 -12.36
N VAL A 186 -1.72 13.37 -13.43
CA VAL A 186 -2.33 12.13 -13.91
C VAL A 186 -1.85 11.80 -15.31
N GLU A 187 -1.46 10.54 -15.53
CA GLU A 187 -1.05 9.98 -16.81
C GLU A 187 -2.13 8.98 -17.26
N LEU A 188 -2.85 9.32 -18.31
CA LEU A 188 -3.87 8.48 -18.94
C LEU A 188 -3.19 7.63 -20.01
N LEU A 189 -3.14 6.31 -19.80
CA LEU A 189 -2.61 5.36 -20.77
C LEU A 189 -3.76 4.66 -21.49
N LEU A 190 -3.91 4.96 -22.78
CA LEU A 190 -4.90 4.37 -23.68
C LEU A 190 -4.24 3.25 -24.46
N ALA A 191 -4.63 2.00 -24.22
CA ALA A 191 -4.03 0.85 -24.89
C ALA A 191 -5.06 -0.24 -25.22
N ALA A 192 -4.85 -0.92 -26.34
CA ALA A 192 -5.66 -2.09 -26.68
C ALA A 192 -5.24 -3.31 -25.86
N ARG A 193 -6.21 -4.05 -25.32
CA ARG A 193 -5.93 -5.35 -24.71
C ARG A 193 -5.54 -6.39 -25.76
N LYS A 194 -4.47 -7.16 -25.48
CA LYS A 194 -3.88 -8.14 -26.42
C LYS A 194 -4.85 -9.23 -26.92
N TYR A 195 -5.81 -9.64 -26.09
CA TYR A 195 -6.72 -10.76 -26.36
C TYR A 195 -8.21 -10.36 -26.42
N GLN A 196 -8.51 -9.06 -26.42
CA GLN A 196 -9.90 -8.57 -26.47
C GLN A 196 -10.17 -7.83 -27.78
N ARG A 197 -11.45 -7.50 -28.00
CA ARG A 197 -11.90 -6.71 -29.17
C ARG A 197 -11.04 -5.45 -29.30
N LYS A 198 -10.50 -5.23 -30.50
CA LYS A 198 -9.86 -3.98 -30.89
C LYS A 198 -10.96 -2.97 -31.22
N ALA A 199 -10.84 -1.75 -30.72
CA ALA A 199 -11.75 -0.67 -31.06
C ALA A 199 -11.62 -0.31 -32.55
N THR A 200 -12.71 0.17 -33.15
CA THR A 200 -12.66 0.83 -34.45
C THR A 200 -12.03 2.22 -34.30
N GLN A 201 -11.59 2.82 -35.41
CA GLN A 201 -11.02 4.17 -35.39
C GLN A 201 -12.03 5.21 -34.87
N GLN A 202 -13.30 5.08 -35.27
CA GLN A 202 -14.40 5.93 -34.80
C GLN A 202 -14.61 5.84 -33.28
N GLU A 203 -14.69 4.63 -32.73
CA GLU A 203 -14.82 4.42 -31.28
C GLU A 203 -13.64 5.05 -30.51
N ALA A 204 -12.42 4.98 -31.05
CA ALA A 204 -11.24 5.56 -30.43
C ALA A 204 -11.23 7.10 -30.48
N GLU A 205 -11.70 7.71 -31.59
CA GLU A 205 -11.84 9.16 -31.73
C GLU A 205 -12.90 9.73 -30.79
N GLU A 206 -14.05 9.07 -30.69
CA GLU A 206 -15.13 9.46 -29.76
C GLU A 206 -14.65 9.43 -28.29
N LEU A 207 -13.86 8.40 -27.93
CA LEU A 207 -13.28 8.29 -26.59
C LEU A 207 -12.31 9.45 -26.33
N LEU A 208 -11.40 9.75 -27.25
CA LEU A 208 -10.46 10.86 -27.11
C LEU A 208 -11.19 12.19 -26.92
N ARG A 209 -12.22 12.44 -27.72
CA ARG A 209 -13.05 13.64 -27.61
C ARG A 209 -13.72 13.73 -26.24
N THR A 210 -14.32 12.64 -25.77
CA THR A 210 -14.97 12.59 -24.44
C THR A 210 -13.97 12.88 -23.31
N VAL A 211 -12.76 12.33 -23.40
CA VAL A 211 -11.70 12.57 -22.41
C VAL A 211 -11.23 14.02 -22.44
N GLN A 212 -11.04 14.61 -23.63
CA GLN A 212 -10.65 16.01 -23.77
C GLN A 212 -11.71 16.97 -23.23
N GLU A 213 -12.99 16.74 -23.56
CA GLU A 213 -14.12 17.53 -23.05
C GLU A 213 -14.16 17.47 -21.51
N LYS A 214 -13.96 16.29 -20.93
CA LYS A 214 -13.92 16.12 -19.46
C LYS A 214 -12.72 16.82 -18.82
N LEU A 215 -11.54 16.78 -19.45
CA LEU A 215 -10.36 17.50 -18.97
C LEU A 215 -10.58 19.02 -18.99
N GLN A 216 -11.22 19.54 -20.05
CA GLN A 216 -11.59 20.95 -20.15
C GLN A 216 -12.62 21.37 -19.09
N GLU A 217 -13.65 20.55 -18.84
CA GLU A 217 -14.67 20.79 -17.82
C GLU A 217 -14.05 20.90 -16.41
N ILE A 218 -13.03 20.09 -16.12
CA ILE A 218 -12.30 20.10 -14.84
C ILE A 218 -11.30 21.27 -14.74
N GLY A 219 -11.03 21.97 -15.86
CA GLY A 219 -9.99 23.01 -15.93
C GLY A 219 -8.57 22.45 -15.93
N ALA A 220 -8.40 21.18 -16.29
CA ALA A 220 -7.09 20.55 -16.37
C ALA A 220 -6.43 20.87 -17.73
N THR A 221 -5.17 21.27 -17.71
CA THR A 221 -4.39 21.52 -18.91
C THR A 221 -3.54 20.29 -19.25
N GLU A 222 -3.45 19.95 -20.53
CA GLU A 222 -2.54 18.91 -21.02
C GLU A 222 -1.09 19.42 -20.88
N VAL A 223 -0.29 18.72 -20.07
CA VAL A 223 1.09 19.12 -19.72
C VAL A 223 2.07 18.67 -20.80
N VAL A 224 1.75 17.57 -21.50
CA VAL A 224 2.56 16.97 -22.55
C VAL A 224 1.61 16.54 -23.67
N PRO A 225 1.86 16.93 -24.94
CA PRO A 225 1.01 16.54 -26.05
C PRO A 225 0.94 15.01 -26.16
N MET A 226 -0.23 14.49 -26.55
CA MET A 226 -0.49 13.07 -26.73
C MET A 226 0.66 12.31 -27.42
N GLN A 227 1.24 11.34 -26.72
CA GLN A 227 2.34 10.52 -27.23
C GLN A 227 1.87 9.10 -27.54
N GLY A 228 2.27 8.58 -28.71
CA GLY A 228 2.10 7.17 -29.07
C GLY A 228 1.48 6.95 -30.45
N ALA A 229 1.51 5.70 -30.92
CA ALA A 229 0.92 5.31 -32.18
C ALA A 229 -0.59 5.11 -32.00
N PHE A 230 -1.40 6.05 -32.48
CA PHE A 230 -2.85 5.88 -32.58
C PHE A 230 -3.18 4.84 -33.67
N PRO A 231 -4.06 3.83 -33.45
CA PRO A 231 -4.83 3.47 -32.25
C PRO A 231 -4.19 2.35 -31.40
N ARG A 232 -2.88 2.13 -31.50
CA ARG A 232 -2.17 1.06 -30.76
C ARG A 232 -1.98 1.42 -29.30
N GLN A 233 -1.41 2.59 -29.01
CA GLN A 233 -1.18 3.11 -27.67
C GLN A 233 -1.09 4.63 -27.73
N ALA A 234 -1.78 5.32 -26.82
CA ALA A 234 -1.65 6.76 -26.61
C ALA A 234 -1.49 7.06 -25.12
N THR A 235 -0.73 8.10 -24.79
CA THR A 235 -0.54 8.57 -23.42
C THR A 235 -0.80 10.07 -23.36
N ILE A 236 -1.71 10.47 -22.48
CA ILE A 236 -2.10 11.87 -22.25
C ILE A 236 -1.73 12.21 -20.81
N THR A 237 -1.05 13.34 -20.61
CA THR A 237 -0.66 13.79 -19.28
C THR A 237 -1.39 15.06 -18.91
N ALA A 238 -2.20 15.02 -17.85
CA ALA A 238 -3.02 16.15 -17.41
C ALA A 238 -2.66 16.61 -15.99
N LYS A 239 -2.79 17.92 -15.76
CA LYS A 239 -2.65 18.55 -14.45
C LYS A 239 -3.53 19.81 -14.40
N ILE A 240 -4.15 20.09 -13.26
CA ILE A 240 -4.77 21.40 -13.01
C ILE A 240 -3.63 22.40 -12.72
N PRO A 241 -3.61 23.57 -13.39
CA PRO A 241 -2.59 24.60 -13.17
C PRO A 241 -2.54 25.07 -11.71
#